data_AF-A0AAE6YKQ2-F1
#
_entry.id   AF-A0AAE6YKQ2-F1
#
_cell.length_a   1.000
_cell.length_b   1.000
_cell.length_c   1.000
_cell.angle_alpha   90.00
_cell.angle_beta   90.00
_cell.angle_gamma   90.00
#
_symmetry.space_group_name_H-M   'P 1'
#
loop_
_entity.id
_entity.type
_entity.pdbx_description
1 polymer ?
#
loop_
_entity_poly.entity_id
_entity_poly.type
_entity_poly.pdbx_seq_one_letter_code
_entity_poly.pdbx_strand_id
1 'polypeptide(L)'
;MFELFDISKEEQEKILKQARRVLSGYRHLKRAYTLSMPQAHTQHYGGVSTSKTSKTSNESPELIRYLELGEKVEKIEQAVERVENNEYIKNRYMIPDTLQQWRLAELIGVSMRVYNRNLRTALIEFAFAYGIIDLSKYEFTVETVSISRAQ
;
A
#
# COMPACT_ATOMS: atom_id res chain seq x y z
N MET A 1 11.47 5.19 15.17
CA MET A 1 12.20 5.84 14.06
C MET A 1 13.29 4.88 13.58
N PHE A 2 13.11 4.26 12.40
CA PHE A 2 14.12 3.37 11.82
C PHE A 2 15.27 4.20 11.24
N GLU A 3 16.45 3.98 11.78
CA GLU A 3 17.68 4.63 11.36
C GLU A 3 18.27 3.86 10.16
N LEU A 4 18.09 4.41 8.96
CA LEU A 4 18.41 3.78 7.67
C LEU A 4 19.91 3.85 7.31
N PHE A 5 20.81 3.52 8.25
CA PHE A 5 22.22 3.89 8.17
C PHE A 5 23.03 3.15 7.09
N ASP A 6 22.54 2.01 6.56
CA ASP A 6 23.33 1.18 5.63
C ASP A 6 22.83 1.16 4.18
N ILE A 7 21.74 1.85 3.85
CA ILE A 7 21.23 1.88 2.46
C ILE A 7 21.88 3.02 1.67
N SER A 8 22.61 2.68 0.61
CA SER A 8 23.25 3.66 -0.28
C SER A 8 22.23 4.66 -0.86
N LYS A 9 22.67 5.89 -1.16
CA LYS A 9 21.79 6.92 -1.74
C LYS A 9 21.13 6.45 -3.05
N GLU A 10 21.86 5.72 -3.89
CA GLU A 10 21.33 5.17 -5.14
C GLU A 10 20.23 4.14 -4.90
N GLU A 11 20.39 3.29 -3.89
CA GLU A 11 19.40 2.30 -3.52
C GLU A 11 18.15 2.95 -2.90
N GLN A 12 18.33 3.96 -2.06
CA GLN A 12 17.22 4.78 -1.57
C GLN A 12 16.42 5.41 -2.74
N GLU A 13 17.11 5.93 -3.76
CA GLU A 13 16.48 6.50 -4.95
C GLU A 13 15.61 5.45 -5.69
N LYS A 14 16.14 4.23 -5.86
CA LYS A 14 15.43 3.09 -6.47
C LYS A 14 14.19 2.71 -5.68
N ILE A 15 14.33 2.57 -4.36
CA ILE A 15 13.24 2.27 -3.42
C ILE A 15 12.13 3.32 -3.54
N LEU A 16 12.51 4.61 -3.46
CA LEU A 16 11.55 5.71 -3.59
C LEU A 16 10.83 5.71 -4.94
N LYS A 17 11.53 5.40 -6.03
CA LYS A 17 10.92 5.30 -7.36
C LYS A 17 9.89 4.16 -7.43
N GLN A 18 10.20 3.01 -6.83
CA GLN A 18 9.28 1.88 -6.77
C GLN A 18 8.06 2.17 -5.89
N ALA A 19 8.26 2.74 -4.70
CA ALA A 19 7.18 3.17 -3.81
C ALA A 19 6.22 4.14 -4.50
N ARG A 20 6.76 5.19 -5.15
CA ARG A 20 5.96 6.15 -5.92
C ARG A 20 5.18 5.48 -7.06
N ARG A 21 5.78 4.51 -7.75
CA ARG A 21 5.12 3.78 -8.83
C ARG A 21 3.90 3.02 -8.31
N VAL A 22 4.04 2.28 -7.21
CA VAL A 22 2.92 1.55 -6.57
C VAL A 22 1.81 2.52 -6.18
N LEU A 23 2.14 3.59 -5.44
CA LEU A 23 1.17 4.55 -4.94
C LEU A 23 0.50 5.37 -6.05
N SER A 24 1.21 5.69 -7.14
CA SER A 24 0.63 6.41 -8.28
C SER A 24 -0.47 5.61 -9.00
N GLY A 25 -0.37 4.28 -9.00
CA GLY A 25 -1.38 3.38 -9.56
C GLY A 25 -2.61 3.19 -8.67
N TYR A 26 -2.52 3.50 -7.38
CA TYR A 26 -3.55 3.20 -6.38
C TYR A 26 -4.94 3.71 -6.76
N ARG A 27 -5.08 4.96 -7.21
CA ARG A 27 -6.40 5.53 -7.54
C ARG A 27 -7.07 4.79 -8.70
N HIS A 28 -6.29 4.43 -9.72
CA HIS A 28 -6.78 3.66 -10.86
C HIS A 28 -7.17 2.25 -10.43
N LEU A 29 -6.34 1.62 -9.58
CA LEU A 29 -6.61 0.32 -9.01
C LEU A 29 -7.90 0.31 -8.18
N LYS A 30 -8.08 1.28 -7.28
CA LYS A 30 -9.27 1.40 -6.42
C LYS A 30 -10.54 1.67 -7.23
N ARG A 31 -10.45 2.49 -8.29
CA ARG A 31 -11.57 2.66 -9.24
C ARG A 31 -11.89 1.36 -9.96
N ALA A 32 -10.87 0.65 -10.47
CA ALA A 32 -11.07 -0.64 -11.15
C ALA A 32 -11.71 -1.69 -10.23
N TYR A 33 -11.27 -1.76 -8.96
CA TYR A 33 -11.85 -2.61 -7.93
C TYR A 33 -13.34 -2.29 -7.69
N THR A 34 -13.65 -1.01 -7.51
CA THR A 34 -15.04 -0.54 -7.28
C THR A 34 -15.94 -0.87 -8.47
N LEU A 35 -15.45 -0.67 -9.70
CA LEU A 35 -16.18 -0.98 -10.92
C LEU A 35 -16.31 -2.48 -11.19
N SER A 36 -15.36 -3.29 -10.70
CA SER A 36 -15.41 -4.75 -10.80
C SER A 36 -16.31 -5.41 -9.78
N MET A 37 -16.89 -4.64 -8.85
CA MET A 37 -17.76 -5.19 -7.83
C MET A 37 -18.91 -5.95 -8.51
N PRO A 38 -19.05 -7.26 -8.28
CA PRO A 38 -20.14 -8.02 -8.85
C PRO A 38 -21.44 -7.37 -8.41
N GLN A 39 -22.25 -6.92 -9.37
CA GLN A 39 -23.54 -6.36 -9.01
C GLN A 39 -24.35 -7.48 -8.37
N ALA A 40 -24.90 -7.23 -7.19
CA ALA A 40 -25.91 -8.08 -6.58
C ALA A 40 -27.21 -7.95 -7.39
N HIS A 41 -27.20 -8.36 -8.66
CA HIS A 41 -28.43 -8.62 -9.38
C HIS A 41 -28.96 -9.94 -8.83
N THR A 42 -29.91 -9.79 -7.91
CA THR A 42 -31.10 -10.62 -7.76
C THR A 42 -31.08 -11.82 -8.70
N GLN A 43 -30.95 -13.01 -8.10
CA GLN A 43 -31.24 -14.26 -8.76
C GLN A 43 -32.61 -14.15 -9.44
N HIS A 44 -32.62 -13.86 -10.74
CA HIS A 44 -33.73 -14.30 -11.57
C HIS A 44 -33.58 -15.81 -11.65
N TYR A 45 -34.23 -16.51 -10.71
CA TYR A 45 -34.61 -17.90 -10.87
C TYR A 45 -35.55 -17.98 -12.08
N GLY A 46 -34.97 -17.99 -13.27
CA GLY A 46 -35.66 -18.18 -14.53
C GLY A 46 -35.06 -19.38 -15.22
N GLY A 47 -35.75 -20.52 -15.16
CA GLY A 47 -35.52 -21.64 -16.09
C GLY A 47 -34.75 -22.81 -15.50
N VAL A 48 -35.49 -23.88 -15.25
CA VAL A 48 -35.02 -25.23 -14.95
C VAL A 48 -33.99 -25.70 -15.99
N SER A 49 -32.81 -26.17 -15.56
CA SER A 49 -31.99 -27.07 -16.37
C SER A 49 -31.41 -28.18 -15.50
N THR A 50 -31.99 -29.36 -15.66
CA THR A 50 -31.48 -30.62 -15.13
C THR A 50 -30.27 -31.05 -15.94
N SER A 51 -29.06 -30.89 -15.41
CA SER A 51 -27.87 -31.58 -15.95
C SER A 51 -26.84 -31.80 -14.85
N LYS A 52 -26.60 -33.08 -14.55
CA LYS A 52 -25.60 -33.58 -13.61
C LYS A 52 -24.19 -33.42 -14.20
N THR A 53 -23.34 -32.63 -13.55
CA THR A 53 -21.90 -32.92 -13.38
C THR A 53 -21.35 -32.07 -12.24
N SER A 54 -20.64 -32.72 -11.33
CA SER A 54 -20.08 -32.16 -10.11
C SER A 54 -18.59 -31.85 -10.25
N LYS A 55 -18.19 -30.70 -9.70
CA LYS A 55 -16.84 -30.29 -9.23
C LYS A 55 -15.76 -29.95 -10.28
N THR A 56 -15.70 -28.68 -10.63
CA THR A 56 -14.51 -27.80 -10.49
C THR A 56 -15.03 -26.40 -10.11
N SER A 57 -14.26 -25.58 -9.40
CA SER A 57 -14.66 -24.28 -8.87
C SER A 57 -15.24 -23.35 -9.95
N ASN A 58 -16.57 -23.21 -9.99
CA ASN A 58 -17.29 -22.28 -10.87
C ASN A 58 -17.19 -20.84 -10.36
N GLU A 59 -15.99 -20.37 -9.99
CA GLU A 59 -15.81 -18.96 -9.70
C GLU A 59 -15.81 -18.20 -11.02
N SER A 60 -16.75 -17.27 -11.18
CA SER A 60 -16.80 -16.40 -12.36
C SER A 60 -15.45 -15.68 -12.52
N PRO A 61 -14.86 -15.59 -13.73
CA PRO A 61 -13.67 -14.79 -13.98
C PRO A 61 -13.77 -13.35 -13.46
N GLU A 62 -14.99 -12.81 -13.37
CA GLU A 62 -15.26 -11.49 -12.79
C GLU A 62 -15.04 -11.47 -11.28
N LEU A 63 -15.45 -12.53 -10.56
CA LEU A 63 -15.23 -12.66 -9.12
C LEU A 63 -13.73 -12.81 -8.82
N ILE A 64 -13.01 -13.63 -9.60
CA ILE A 64 -11.55 -13.80 -9.48
C ILE A 64 -10.86 -12.45 -9.65
N ARG A 65 -11.21 -11.70 -10.71
CA ARG A 65 -10.66 -10.36 -10.96
C ARG A 65 -10.98 -9.38 -9.82
N TYR A 66 -12.19 -9.41 -9.29
CA TYR A 66 -12.59 -8.58 -8.16
C TYR A 66 -11.73 -8.88 -6.91
N LEU A 67 -11.55 -10.16 -6.58
CA LEU A 67 -10.72 -10.60 -5.46
C LEU A 67 -9.26 -10.17 -5.64
N GLU A 68 -8.66 -10.42 -6.80
CA GLU A 68 -7.28 -10.00 -7.09
C GLU A 68 -7.06 -8.48 -6.99
N LEU A 69 -8.03 -7.69 -7.46
CA LEU A 69 -7.99 -6.24 -7.34
C LEU A 69 -8.15 -5.81 -5.89
N GLY A 70 -9.04 -6.46 -5.14
CA GLY A 70 -9.26 -6.25 -3.71
C GLY A 70 -7.99 -6.49 -2.90
N GLU A 71 -7.35 -7.65 -3.08
CA GLU A 71 -6.09 -7.98 -2.41
C GLU A 71 -4.98 -6.95 -2.67
N LYS A 72 -4.86 -6.48 -3.92
CA LYS A 72 -3.87 -5.45 -4.26
C LYS A 72 -4.17 -4.10 -3.60
N VAL A 73 -5.44 -3.69 -3.56
CA VAL A 73 -5.87 -2.46 -2.89
C VAL A 73 -5.60 -2.57 -1.39
N GLU A 74 -6.05 -3.66 -0.78
CA GLU A 74 -5.91 -3.93 0.64
C GLU A 74 -4.44 -3.96 1.06
N LYS A 75 -3.58 -4.63 0.31
CA LYS A 75 -2.13 -4.67 0.59
C LYS A 75 -1.52 -3.26 0.61
N ILE A 76 -1.91 -2.38 -0.32
CA ILE A 76 -1.45 -0.98 -0.32
C ILE A 76 -1.98 -0.26 0.92
N GLU A 77 -3.28 -0.37 1.21
CA GLU A 77 -3.91 0.33 2.34
C GLU A 77 -3.33 -0.10 3.69
N GLN A 78 -3.16 -1.41 3.91
CA GLN A 78 -2.52 -1.95 5.10
C GLN A 78 -1.06 -1.49 5.23
N ALA A 79 -0.30 -1.44 4.12
CA ALA A 79 1.08 -0.96 4.15
C ALA A 79 1.15 0.54 4.48
N VAL A 80 0.23 1.36 3.95
CA VAL A 80 0.13 2.78 4.30
C VAL A 80 -0.24 2.96 5.76
N GLU A 81 -1.14 2.14 6.31
CA GLU A 81 -1.57 2.29 7.70
C GLU A 81 -0.45 2.01 8.72
N ARG A 82 0.53 1.18 8.35
CA ARG A 82 1.72 0.89 9.17
C ARG A 82 2.76 2.03 9.20
N VAL A 83 2.60 3.06 8.37
CA VAL A 83 3.51 4.22 8.33
C VAL A 83 3.13 5.21 9.42
N GLU A 84 4.10 5.67 10.22
CA GLU A 84 3.85 6.53 11.39
C GLU A 84 3.21 7.88 10.97
N ASN A 85 3.72 8.47 9.89
CA ASN A 85 3.21 9.71 9.31
C ASN A 85 2.46 9.46 7.99
N ASN A 86 1.51 8.53 8.01
CA ASN A 86 0.81 8.09 6.79
C ASN A 86 -0.02 9.18 6.10
N GLU A 87 -0.36 10.27 6.80
CA GLU A 87 -1.09 11.41 6.27
C GLU A 87 -0.42 12.03 5.03
N TYR A 88 0.91 12.09 4.99
CA TYR A 88 1.65 12.63 3.84
C TYR A 88 1.42 11.78 2.58
N ILE A 89 1.32 10.46 2.73
CA ILE A 89 1.02 9.52 1.65
C ILE A 89 -0.45 9.61 1.26
N LYS A 90 -1.35 9.53 2.25
CA LYS A 90 -2.81 9.58 2.03
C LYS A 90 -3.19 10.84 1.26
N ASN A 91 -2.73 12.01 1.71
CA ASN A 91 -3.03 13.29 1.09
C ASN A 91 -2.46 13.39 -0.33
N ARG A 92 -1.26 12.85 -0.58
CA ARG A 92 -0.62 12.93 -1.90
C ARG A 92 -1.21 11.93 -2.91
N TYR A 93 -1.50 10.71 -2.49
CA TYR A 93 -1.76 9.59 -3.41
C TYR A 93 -3.16 9.01 -3.33
N MET A 94 -3.85 9.11 -2.19
CA MET A 94 -5.11 8.39 -1.96
C MET A 94 -6.35 9.27 -2.04
N ILE A 95 -6.23 10.57 -1.76
CA ILE A 95 -7.33 11.53 -1.92
C ILE A 95 -7.57 11.80 -3.42
N PRO A 96 -8.83 11.85 -3.90
CA PRO A 96 -9.14 12.05 -5.33
C PRO A 96 -8.63 13.38 -5.89
N ASP A 97 -8.57 14.43 -5.07
CA ASP A 97 -8.10 15.75 -5.48
C ASP A 97 -6.57 15.77 -5.63
N THR A 98 -6.10 16.11 -6.83
CA THR A 98 -4.68 16.34 -7.08
C THR A 98 -4.31 17.76 -6.65
N LEU A 99 -4.09 17.96 -5.36
CA LEU A 99 -3.54 19.22 -4.87
C LEU A 99 -2.07 19.37 -5.27
N GLN A 100 -1.71 20.60 -5.64
CA GLN A 100 -0.32 20.97 -5.82
C GLN A 100 0.43 20.81 -4.48
N GLN A 101 1.72 20.48 -4.56
CA GLN A 101 2.50 20.08 -3.38
C GLN A 101 2.63 21.16 -2.32
N TRP A 102 2.64 22.44 -2.70
CA TRP A 102 2.64 23.56 -1.77
C TRP A 102 1.33 23.63 -0.97
N ARG A 103 0.18 23.37 -1.60
CA ARG A 103 -1.12 23.29 -0.90
C ARG A 103 -1.17 22.16 0.10
N LEU A 104 -0.54 21.02 -0.23
CA LEU A 104 -0.43 19.90 0.71
C LEU A 104 0.43 20.26 1.94
N ALA A 105 1.49 21.05 1.74
CA ALA A 105 2.31 21.55 2.84
C ALA A 105 1.54 22.55 3.73
N GLU A 106 0.78 23.46 3.11
CA GLU A 106 -0.11 24.40 3.82
C GLU A 106 -1.18 23.69 4.64
N LEU A 107 -1.83 22.67 4.08
CA LEU A 107 -2.86 21.89 4.78
C LEU A 107 -2.34 21.20 6.05
N ILE A 108 -1.08 20.78 6.04
CA ILE A 108 -0.41 20.14 7.19
C ILE A 108 0.25 21.19 8.11
N GLY A 109 0.27 22.47 7.72
CA GLY A 109 0.85 23.56 8.51
C GLY A 109 2.38 23.55 8.56
N VAL A 110 3.04 23.01 7.53
CA VAL A 110 4.51 22.89 7.47
C VAL A 110 5.09 23.57 6.23
N SER A 111 6.37 23.95 6.29
CA SER A 111 7.07 24.44 5.09
C SER A 111 7.23 23.33 4.04
N MET A 112 7.32 23.71 2.76
CA MET A 112 7.58 22.75 1.68
C MET A 112 8.82 21.88 1.90
N ARG A 113 9.88 22.46 2.49
CA ARG A 113 11.11 21.70 2.79
C ARG A 113 10.85 20.59 3.80
N VAL A 114 10.10 20.89 4.86
CA VAL A 114 9.71 19.92 5.88
C VAL A 114 8.77 18.89 5.30
N TYR A 115 7.76 19.31 4.54
CA TYR A 115 6.84 18.42 3.83
C TYR A 115 7.60 17.41 2.95
N ASN A 116 8.55 17.87 2.13
CA ASN A 116 9.33 17.02 1.24
C ASN A 116 10.18 16.00 2.00
N ARG A 117 10.77 16.41 3.13
CA ARG A 117 11.54 15.52 3.99
C ARG A 117 10.63 14.45 4.60
N ASN A 118 9.51 14.83 5.20
CA ASN A 118 8.58 13.92 5.85
C ASN A 118 7.93 12.97 4.84
N LEU A 119 7.54 13.46 3.67
CA LEU A 119 7.04 12.61 2.58
C LEU A 119 8.10 11.61 2.11
N ARG A 120 9.37 12.01 2.02
CA ARG A 120 10.46 11.08 1.67
C ARG A 120 10.61 9.98 2.72
N THR A 121 10.59 10.33 4.00
CA THR A 121 10.63 9.36 5.10
C THR A 121 9.43 8.40 5.05
N ALA A 122 8.22 8.93 4.92
CA ALA A 122 7.00 8.13 4.82
C ALA A 122 7.04 7.16 3.63
N LEU A 123 7.56 7.58 2.47
CA LEU A 123 7.72 6.71 1.30
C LEU A 123 8.70 5.55 1.53
N ILE A 124 9.74 5.75 2.33
CA ILE A 124 10.69 4.69 2.69
C ILE A 124 10.04 3.72 3.68
N GLU A 125 9.37 4.21 4.71
CA GLU A 125 8.61 3.39 5.66
C GLU A 125 7.54 2.56 4.94
N PHE A 126 6.82 3.16 3.99
CA PHE A 126 5.88 2.45 3.13
C PHE A 126 6.55 1.34 2.33
N ALA A 127 7.75 1.59 1.78
CA ALA A 127 8.47 0.59 1.01
C ALA A 127 8.84 -0.63 1.86
N PHE A 128 9.20 -0.44 3.14
CA PHE A 128 9.35 -1.55 4.08
C PHE A 128 8.02 -2.26 4.34
N ALA A 129 6.99 -1.53 4.73
CA ALA A 129 5.69 -2.10 5.10
C ALA A 129 5.01 -2.86 3.94
N TYR A 130 5.24 -2.42 2.70
CA TYR A 130 4.71 -3.07 1.50
C TYR A 130 5.54 -4.28 1.04
N GLY A 131 6.79 -4.41 1.52
CA GLY A 131 7.72 -5.46 1.12
C GLY A 131 8.46 -5.17 -0.20
N ILE A 132 8.74 -3.90 -0.50
CA ILE A 132 9.63 -3.50 -1.60
C ILE A 132 11.09 -3.78 -1.24
N ILE A 133 11.44 -3.55 0.02
CA ILE A 133 12.78 -3.76 0.55
C ILE A 133 12.87 -5.17 1.11
N ASP A 134 13.84 -5.93 0.61
CA ASP A 134 14.16 -7.25 1.13
C ASP A 134 15.13 -7.13 2.29
N LEU A 135 14.59 -7.18 3.51
CA LEU A 135 15.35 -7.07 4.76
C LEU A 135 16.37 -8.21 4.93
N SER A 136 16.22 -9.34 4.22
CA SER A 136 17.18 -10.45 4.30
C SER A 136 18.56 -10.11 3.73
N LYS A 137 18.66 -9.01 2.97
CA LYS A 137 19.91 -8.53 2.37
C LYS A 137 20.72 -7.62 3.28
N TYR A 138 20.19 -7.26 4.44
CA TYR A 138 20.84 -6.35 5.38
C TYR A 138 21.12 -7.09 6.69
N GLU A 139 22.37 -7.04 7.15
CA GLU A 139 22.73 -7.50 8.49
C GLU A 139 22.27 -6.46 9.51
N PHE A 140 21.38 -6.86 10.42
CA PHE A 140 21.01 -6.03 11.56
C PHE A 140 21.81 -6.48 12.78
N THR A 141 22.71 -5.64 13.27
CA THR A 141 23.27 -5.79 14.63
C THR A 141 22.20 -5.40 15.63
N VAL A 142 21.46 -6.41 16.13
CA VAL A 142 20.61 -6.21 17.30
C VAL A 142 21.53 -6.08 18.50
N GLU A 143 21.81 -4.85 18.93
CA GLU A 143 22.42 -4.59 20.24
C GLU A 143 21.44 -5.07 21.32
N THR A 144 21.65 -6.28 21.82
CA THR A 144 20.89 -6.82 22.93
C THR A 144 21.27 -6.03 24.18
N VAL A 145 20.40 -5.11 24.60
CA VAL A 145 20.52 -4.44 25.91
C VAL A 145 20.44 -5.52 26.98
N SER A 146 21.59 -5.87 27.55
CA SER A 146 21.67 -6.81 28.66
C SER A 146 21.09 -6.11 29.89
N ILE A 147 19.88 -6.47 30.28
CA ILE A 147 19.31 -6.01 31.54
C ILE A 147 20.02 -6.78 32.65
N SER A 148 21.13 -6.21 33.13
CA SER A 148 21.80 -6.65 34.35
C SER A 148 20.82 -6.49 35.51
N ARG A 149 20.31 -7.60 36.02
CA ARG A 149 19.45 -7.64 37.21
C ARG A 149 20.29 -7.17 38.39
N ALA A 150 20.01 -5.96 38.89
CA ALA A 150 20.57 -5.50 40.16
C ALA A 150 20.08 -6.45 41.28
N GLN A 151 21.02 -6.82 42.16
CA GLN A 151 20.93 -7.86 43.18
C GLN A 151 19.78 -7.66 44.17
#